data_AF-A0A496L5L0-F1
#
_entry.id   AF-A0A496L5L0-F1
#
_cell.length_a   1.000
_cell.length_b   1.000
_cell.length_c   1.000
_cell.angle_alpha   90.00
_cell.angle_beta   90.00
_cell.angle_gamma   90.00
#
_symmetry.space_group_name_H-M   'P 1'
#
loop_
_entity.id
_entity.type
_entity.pdbx_description
1 polymer ?
#
loop_
_entity_poly.entity_id
_entity_poly.type
_entity_poly.pdbx_seq_one_letter_code
_entity_poly.pdbx_strand_id
1 'polypeptide(L)'
;TASGLTPNTEYRLWVRTKCSATDSSDWSLEPVTFRTICKNITSVPLQEDFSLPQAYNGNLPSCWTKVLSYQGQKLYPEIVNGKLAFKTNNWVLNKDQNLVVTPKFDMPLNTLGISFTLALTDSHSAPFIVGVMSDPSDTSTFITMGNVLPPDGLDRIYDVSFAAAPATHRYIAFRLKPNTTGSSGYEVDDVDIHVLSSCARPTNIKAIVLTSDSVTVSWTAGGSETLWTIQYRPDTSTEWIVLDSISTNPYTIKGLSATTKYQIRVKALCSDSSSESTFSLISKFLTPCVAEILPFYENFTGLSDRKFPRNKCWSICYMDIDLAFAGYSLSNNNTRDWWYSDNAYGMNSGGKARTSIWGYNVRGWLVTPPILLERNSFLDFDVSFTSYRSPNRATGTRADDKFIVIVSDNGGATWERKNATIWSNDSTGDYVLNDITNGVNHFQIDLSKYSGVVKIAFYVESTVADNGNNDLYLDNIEVKSIVNDPPTVVTLPADSIAHNTATLHKKVTEGSYLIDEEGFF
;
A
#
# COMPACT_ATOMS: atom_id res chain seq x y z
N THR A 1 61.87 5.50 6.72
CA THR A 1 60.43 5.25 6.98
C THR A 1 59.68 6.54 6.80
N ALA A 2 58.66 6.57 5.94
CA ALA A 2 57.74 7.70 5.84
C ALA A 2 56.60 7.49 6.84
N SER A 3 56.34 8.49 7.69
CA SER A 3 55.29 8.46 8.72
C SER A 3 54.22 9.52 8.43
N GLY A 4 53.03 9.38 9.02
CA GLY A 4 51.94 10.35 8.85
C GLY A 4 51.20 10.23 7.51
N LEU A 5 51.28 9.08 6.85
CA LEU A 5 50.53 8.80 5.63
C LEU A 5 49.07 8.48 5.96
N THR A 6 48.14 9.05 5.19
CA THR A 6 46.70 8.78 5.27
C THR A 6 46.42 7.34 4.83
N PRO A 7 45.59 6.56 5.55
CA PRO A 7 45.17 5.21 5.14
C PRO A 7 44.45 5.19 3.79
N ASN A 8 44.47 4.04 3.10
CA ASN A 8 43.84 3.83 1.79
C ASN A 8 44.14 4.91 0.72
N THR A 9 45.31 5.55 0.81
CA THR A 9 45.70 6.67 -0.05
C THR A 9 46.88 6.25 -0.92
N GLU A 10 46.79 6.53 -2.22
CA GLU A 10 47.90 6.31 -3.15
C GLU A 10 48.93 7.42 -3.00
N TYR A 11 50.18 7.01 -2.80
CA TYR A 11 51.34 7.87 -2.73
C TYR A 11 52.28 7.56 -3.87
N ARG A 12 52.90 8.62 -4.40
CA ARG A 12 54.01 8.54 -5.34
C ARG A 12 55.26 9.04 -4.65
N LEU A 13 56.28 8.20 -4.60
CA LEU A 13 57.55 8.47 -3.93
C LEU A 13 58.65 8.68 -4.97
N TRP A 14 59.24 9.87 -4.97
CA TRP A 14 60.48 10.17 -5.68
C TRP A 14 61.63 10.19 -4.69
N VAL A 15 62.80 9.72 -5.14
CA VAL A 15 64.04 9.76 -4.35
C VAL A 15 65.13 10.45 -5.14
N ARG A 16 66.01 11.20 -4.47
CA ARG A 16 67.22 11.77 -5.06
C ARG A 16 68.38 11.65 -4.09
N THR A 17 69.59 11.61 -4.61
CA THR A 17 70.81 11.60 -3.81
C THR A 17 71.17 13.04 -3.43
N LYS A 18 71.53 13.27 -2.17
CA LYS A 18 72.09 14.55 -1.71
C LYS A 18 73.60 14.41 -1.57
N CYS A 19 74.35 15.00 -2.50
CA CYS A 19 75.82 14.87 -2.59
C CYS A 19 76.55 15.84 -1.64
N SER A 20 75.95 17.00 -1.35
CA SER A 20 76.45 17.96 -0.35
C SER A 20 75.32 18.85 0.20
N ALA A 21 75.66 19.88 0.98
CA ALA A 21 74.69 20.86 1.46
C ALA A 21 74.00 21.64 0.33
N THR A 22 74.71 21.88 -0.78
CA THR A 22 74.26 22.68 -1.91
C THR A 22 74.12 21.88 -3.21
N ASP A 23 74.46 20.59 -3.20
CA ASP A 23 74.47 19.73 -4.39
C ASP A 23 73.59 18.49 -4.20
N SER A 24 72.79 18.17 -5.21
CA SER A 24 71.87 17.04 -5.23
C SER A 24 71.67 16.55 -6.65
N SER A 25 71.51 15.24 -6.82
CA SER A 25 71.14 14.66 -8.11
C SER A 25 69.74 15.10 -8.53
N ASP A 26 69.41 14.81 -9.79
CA ASP A 26 68.03 14.77 -10.24
C ASP A 26 67.21 13.77 -9.41
N TRP A 27 65.90 14.00 -9.36
CA TRP A 27 64.94 13.04 -8.82
C TRP A 27 64.88 11.80 -9.70
N SER A 28 64.53 10.66 -9.08
CA SER A 28 64.23 9.42 -9.79
C SER A 28 63.22 9.69 -10.92
N LEU A 29 63.52 9.23 -12.13
CA LEU A 29 62.70 9.47 -13.32
C LEU A 29 61.25 9.03 -13.15
N GLU A 30 61.05 7.86 -12.54
CA GLU A 30 59.73 7.29 -12.26
C GLU A 30 59.49 7.20 -10.75
N PRO A 31 58.31 7.59 -10.24
CA PRO A 31 57.98 7.39 -8.84
C PRO A 31 57.71 5.92 -8.53
N VAL A 32 58.10 5.50 -7.33
CA VAL A 32 57.52 4.30 -6.73
C VAL A 32 56.09 4.66 -6.29
N THR A 33 55.10 4.00 -6.88
CA THR A 33 53.70 4.17 -6.50
C THR A 33 53.30 3.08 -5.52
N PHE A 34 52.73 3.46 -4.38
CA PHE A 34 52.21 2.52 -3.39
C PHE A 34 50.95 3.08 -2.75
N ARG A 35 50.05 2.22 -2.28
CA ARG A 35 48.86 2.60 -1.52
C ARG A 35 49.01 2.13 -0.08
N THR A 36 48.72 3.00 0.87
CA THR A 36 48.68 2.64 2.29
C THR A 36 47.53 1.66 2.56
N ILE A 37 47.72 0.78 3.55
CA ILE A 37 46.67 -0.16 3.96
C ILE A 37 45.42 0.59 4.47
N CYS A 38 44.29 -0.11 4.45
CA CYS A 38 43.02 0.39 4.96
C CYS A 38 43.05 0.56 6.47
N LYS A 39 42.35 1.60 6.97
CA LYS A 39 42.12 1.76 8.40
C LYS A 39 41.15 0.67 8.87
N ASN A 40 41.42 0.07 10.02
CA ASN A 40 40.48 -0.86 10.63
C ASN A 40 39.18 -0.14 11.02
N ILE A 41 38.06 -0.88 10.99
CA ILE A 41 36.77 -0.42 11.48
C ILE A 41 36.77 -0.44 13.00
N THR A 42 36.64 0.73 13.62
CA THR A 42 36.70 0.91 15.08
C THR A 42 35.35 1.19 15.72
N SER A 43 34.28 1.37 14.92
CA SER A 43 32.92 1.64 15.39
C SER A 43 31.88 1.13 14.39
N VAL A 44 30.68 0.82 14.89
CA VAL A 44 29.48 0.46 14.11
C VAL A 44 28.34 1.44 14.43
N PRO A 45 27.33 1.64 13.56
CA PRO A 45 27.05 0.88 12.33
C PRO A 45 28.06 1.14 11.20
N LEU A 46 28.34 0.11 10.40
CA LEU A 46 28.98 0.26 9.09
C LEU A 46 27.90 0.03 8.02
N GLN A 47 27.67 1.04 7.19
CA GLN A 47 26.66 1.02 6.14
C GLN A 47 27.33 1.09 4.75
N GLU A 48 26.87 0.24 3.84
CA GLU A 48 27.32 0.20 2.45
C GLU A 48 26.13 -0.11 1.54
N ASP A 49 25.80 0.82 0.65
CA ASP A 49 24.70 0.74 -0.33
C ASP A 49 25.20 0.54 -1.76
N PHE A 50 26.52 0.35 -1.95
CA PHE A 50 27.20 0.13 -3.22
C PHE A 50 26.90 1.16 -4.32
N SER A 51 26.34 2.32 -3.96
CA SER A 51 25.91 3.36 -4.90
C SER A 51 27.06 4.30 -5.32
N LEU A 52 28.20 4.23 -4.63
CA LEU A 52 29.34 5.11 -4.85
C LEU A 52 29.99 4.89 -6.23
N PRO A 53 30.42 5.96 -6.94
CA PRO A 53 31.05 5.82 -8.26
C PRO A 53 32.31 4.94 -8.30
N GLN A 54 33.03 4.84 -7.18
CA GLN A 54 34.21 3.97 -7.04
C GLN A 54 33.82 2.48 -7.05
N ALA A 55 32.59 2.18 -6.66
CA ALA A 55 31.96 0.87 -6.67
C ALA A 55 31.22 0.66 -8.00
N TYR A 56 31.88 0.90 -9.14
CA TYR A 56 31.24 0.79 -10.46
C TYR A 56 32.12 0.07 -11.49
N ASN A 57 31.48 -0.62 -12.45
CA ASN A 57 32.11 -1.31 -13.58
C ASN A 57 33.17 -2.33 -13.18
N GLY A 58 32.82 -3.28 -12.30
CA GLY A 58 33.74 -4.34 -11.87
C GLY A 58 34.48 -4.04 -10.57
N ASN A 59 34.50 -2.78 -10.10
CA ASN A 59 35.21 -2.37 -8.89
C ASN A 59 34.34 -2.52 -7.64
N LEU A 60 34.93 -2.96 -6.53
CA LEU A 60 34.29 -2.94 -5.21
C LEU A 60 34.50 -1.57 -4.54
N PRO A 61 33.70 -1.23 -3.50
CA PRO A 61 34.03 -0.13 -2.62
C PRO A 61 35.46 -0.26 -2.08
N SER A 62 36.07 0.88 -1.81
CA SER A 62 37.42 0.93 -1.23
C SER A 62 37.52 0.01 0.00
N CYS A 63 38.64 -0.72 0.11
CA CYS A 63 38.94 -1.63 1.22
C CYS A 63 38.11 -2.92 1.30
N TRP A 64 37.11 -3.10 0.43
CA TRP A 64 36.49 -4.39 0.20
C TRP A 64 37.35 -5.22 -0.76
N THR A 65 37.55 -6.49 -0.43
CA THR A 65 38.51 -7.35 -1.13
C THR A 65 37.80 -8.52 -1.79
N LYS A 66 38.08 -8.76 -3.07
CA LYS A 66 37.74 -10.02 -3.74
C LYS A 66 38.84 -11.04 -3.51
N VAL A 67 38.49 -12.26 -3.15
CA VAL A 67 39.47 -13.34 -3.06
C VAL A 67 39.57 -14.02 -4.43
N LEU A 68 40.49 -13.56 -5.28
CA LEU A 68 40.52 -13.91 -6.72
C LEU A 68 40.96 -15.36 -7.04
N SER A 69 40.47 -15.89 -8.17
CA SER A 69 41.23 -16.78 -9.08
C SER A 69 41.35 -16.20 -10.49
N TYR A 70 42.42 -16.66 -11.12
CA TYR A 70 43.06 -16.29 -12.39
C TYR A 70 42.29 -16.55 -13.71
N GLN A 71 42.84 -15.96 -14.79
CA GLN A 71 42.62 -16.12 -16.25
C GLN A 71 41.52 -15.34 -16.99
N GLY A 72 41.75 -14.04 -17.20
CA GLY A 72 41.44 -13.38 -18.48
C GLY A 72 39.96 -13.20 -18.87
N GLN A 73 39.00 -13.55 -18.01
CA GLN A 73 37.57 -13.30 -18.19
C GLN A 73 36.95 -12.55 -17.00
N LYS A 74 35.74 -12.03 -17.20
CA LYS A 74 35.01 -11.10 -16.32
C LYS A 74 35.00 -11.56 -14.84
N LEU A 75 35.38 -10.64 -13.94
CA LEU A 75 35.67 -10.89 -12.51
C LEU A 75 34.43 -10.67 -11.61
N TYR A 76 33.70 -11.75 -11.30
CA TYR A 76 32.70 -11.77 -10.23
C TYR A 76 33.35 -12.13 -8.87
N PRO A 77 32.79 -11.68 -7.73
CA PRO A 77 31.66 -10.75 -7.60
C PRO A 77 32.01 -9.34 -8.05
N GLU A 78 31.05 -8.52 -8.46
CA GLU A 78 31.27 -7.13 -8.90
C GLU A 78 30.08 -6.25 -8.54
N ILE A 79 30.24 -4.94 -8.64
CA ILE A 79 29.11 -4.02 -8.49
C ILE A 79 28.46 -3.79 -9.85
N VAL A 80 27.15 -4.05 -9.94
CA VAL A 80 26.31 -3.86 -11.13
C VAL A 80 25.10 -3.05 -10.71
N ASN A 81 24.84 -1.92 -11.38
CA ASN A 81 23.69 -1.05 -11.12
C ASN A 81 23.54 -0.66 -9.64
N GLY A 82 24.66 -0.42 -8.95
CA GLY A 82 24.64 -0.06 -7.53
C GLY A 82 24.41 -1.23 -6.57
N LYS A 83 24.48 -2.49 -7.02
CA LYS A 83 24.36 -3.69 -6.17
C LYS A 83 25.57 -4.60 -6.28
N LEU A 84 25.95 -5.26 -5.20
CA LEU A 84 27.00 -6.28 -5.20
C LEU A 84 26.46 -7.60 -5.79
N ALA A 85 26.82 -7.87 -7.04
CA ALA A 85 26.39 -9.03 -7.80
C ALA A 85 27.39 -10.19 -7.67
N PHE A 86 26.89 -11.33 -7.20
CA PHE A 86 27.57 -12.61 -7.26
C PHE A 86 27.04 -13.40 -8.44
N LYS A 87 27.93 -13.95 -9.28
CA LYS A 87 27.56 -14.89 -10.34
C LYS A 87 28.59 -16.00 -10.44
N THR A 88 28.14 -17.22 -10.70
CA THR A 88 29.01 -18.38 -10.96
C THR A 88 28.32 -19.36 -11.90
N ASN A 89 29.11 -20.16 -12.61
CA ASN A 89 28.64 -21.28 -13.42
C ASN A 89 29.66 -22.43 -13.33
N ASN A 90 29.25 -23.64 -13.74
CA ASN A 90 30.12 -24.82 -13.67
C ASN A 90 31.29 -24.85 -14.68
N TRP A 91 31.41 -23.86 -15.58
CA TRP A 91 32.37 -23.89 -16.70
C TRP A 91 33.48 -22.84 -16.63
N VAL A 92 33.32 -21.75 -15.87
CA VAL A 92 34.19 -20.56 -16.04
C VAL A 92 34.81 -20.06 -14.72
N LEU A 93 34.43 -20.54 -13.54
CA LEU A 93 34.88 -19.94 -12.27
C LEU A 93 35.25 -21.00 -11.22
N ASN A 94 36.40 -20.82 -10.55
CA ASN A 94 36.80 -21.68 -9.44
C ASN A 94 35.75 -21.58 -8.32
N LYS A 95 35.21 -22.74 -7.94
CA LYS A 95 34.05 -22.90 -7.06
C LYS A 95 34.30 -22.37 -5.64
N ASP A 96 35.56 -22.23 -5.25
CA ASP A 96 35.95 -21.87 -3.89
C ASP A 96 36.27 -20.38 -3.66
N GLN A 97 36.30 -19.57 -4.72
CA GLN A 97 36.86 -18.21 -4.69
C GLN A 97 35.85 -17.10 -5.06
N ASN A 98 34.56 -17.40 -5.11
CA ASN A 98 33.51 -16.39 -5.34
C ASN A 98 33.12 -15.70 -4.01
N LEU A 99 34.04 -14.90 -3.49
CA LEU A 99 34.00 -14.38 -2.13
C LEU A 99 34.43 -12.90 -2.09
N VAL A 100 33.66 -12.10 -1.34
CA VAL A 100 33.94 -10.69 -1.06
C VAL A 100 34.08 -10.51 0.45
N VAL A 101 35.12 -9.79 0.87
CA VAL A 101 35.47 -9.56 2.27
C VAL A 101 35.40 -8.07 2.59
N THR A 102 34.85 -7.73 3.75
CA THR A 102 34.84 -6.38 4.30
C THR A 102 36.25 -5.91 4.71
N PRO A 103 36.44 -4.62 5.03
CA PRO A 103 37.62 -4.18 5.78
C PRO A 103 37.74 -4.90 7.14
N LYS A 104 38.94 -4.86 7.73
CA LYS A 104 39.23 -5.48 9.03
C LYS A 104 38.54 -4.71 10.16
N PHE A 105 37.88 -5.41 11.07
CA PHE A 105 37.35 -4.86 12.31
C PHE A 105 38.41 -4.86 13.41
N ASP A 106 38.44 -3.80 14.22
CA ASP A 106 39.29 -3.70 15.41
C ASP A 106 38.54 -4.09 16.69
N MET A 107 37.39 -4.75 16.53
CA MET A 107 36.53 -5.23 17.61
C MET A 107 36.18 -6.71 17.39
N PRO A 108 35.81 -7.45 18.46
CA PRO A 108 35.29 -8.81 18.33
C PRO A 108 34.02 -8.84 17.47
N LEU A 109 33.94 -9.76 16.51
CA LEU A 109 32.76 -9.90 15.67
C LEU A 109 31.60 -10.59 16.39
N ASN A 110 31.85 -11.32 17.47
CA ASN A 110 30.81 -12.04 18.23
C ASN A 110 29.83 -11.14 18.97
N THR A 111 30.08 -9.83 19.00
CA THR A 111 29.14 -8.83 19.52
C THR A 111 28.37 -8.13 18.40
N LEU A 112 28.49 -8.58 17.15
CA LEU A 112 27.91 -7.92 15.97
C LEU A 112 26.91 -8.82 15.23
N GLY A 113 26.04 -8.17 14.47
CA GLY A 113 25.18 -8.79 13.47
C GLY A 113 25.25 -8.00 12.16
N ILE A 114 24.66 -8.55 11.11
CA ILE A 114 24.54 -7.89 9.81
C ILE A 114 23.10 -7.98 9.33
N SER A 115 22.59 -6.85 8.81
CA SER A 115 21.39 -6.79 7.97
C SER A 115 21.84 -6.52 6.54
N PHE A 116 21.19 -7.10 5.54
CA PHE A 116 21.42 -6.76 4.14
C PHE A 116 20.21 -7.14 3.29
N THR A 117 19.99 -6.40 2.20
CA THR A 117 19.05 -6.78 1.15
C THR A 117 19.69 -7.83 0.24
N LEU A 118 18.96 -8.90 -0.08
CA LEU A 118 19.41 -9.97 -0.97
C LEU A 118 18.28 -10.35 -1.95
N ALA A 119 18.61 -10.40 -3.23
CA ALA A 119 17.74 -10.92 -4.29
C ALA A 119 18.38 -12.11 -5.00
N LEU A 120 17.58 -13.14 -5.25
CA LEU A 120 17.96 -14.31 -6.06
C LEU A 120 17.87 -13.95 -7.55
N THR A 121 18.98 -14.04 -8.29
CA THR A 121 18.99 -13.75 -9.74
C THR A 121 19.05 -15.00 -10.61
N ASP A 122 19.31 -16.17 -10.01
CA ASP A 122 19.21 -17.47 -10.69
C ASP A 122 18.55 -18.50 -9.76
N SER A 123 17.47 -19.14 -10.21
CA SER A 123 16.69 -20.11 -9.42
C SER A 123 17.45 -21.39 -9.07
N HIS A 124 18.56 -21.68 -9.75
CA HIS A 124 19.42 -22.84 -9.45
C HIS A 124 20.50 -22.51 -8.43
N SER A 125 20.47 -21.34 -7.79
CA SER A 125 21.52 -20.98 -6.83
C SER A 125 21.48 -21.83 -5.56
N ALA A 126 22.64 -22.29 -5.13
CA ALA A 126 22.82 -22.81 -3.77
C ALA A 126 22.70 -21.66 -2.76
N PRO A 127 22.42 -21.93 -1.46
CA PRO A 127 22.29 -20.88 -0.46
C PRO A 127 23.46 -19.90 -0.45
N PHE A 128 23.14 -18.61 -0.38
CA PHE A 128 24.10 -17.53 -0.21
C PHE A 128 24.67 -17.59 1.21
N ILE A 129 26.00 -17.49 1.33
CA ILE A 129 26.69 -17.77 2.59
C ILE A 129 27.27 -16.47 3.14
N VAL A 130 26.93 -16.16 4.39
CA VAL A 130 27.58 -15.10 5.16
C VAL A 130 28.47 -15.75 6.21
N GLY A 131 29.70 -15.27 6.34
CA GLY A 131 30.68 -15.83 7.25
C GLY A 131 31.70 -14.83 7.73
N VAL A 132 32.71 -15.34 8.43
CA VAL A 132 33.83 -14.55 8.95
C VAL A 132 35.16 -15.17 8.54
N MET A 133 36.22 -14.37 8.49
CA MET A 133 37.58 -14.81 8.16
C MET A 133 38.62 -14.24 9.13
N SER A 134 39.72 -14.97 9.35
CA SER A 134 40.91 -14.46 10.05
C SER A 134 41.93 -13.87 9.08
N ASP A 135 41.99 -14.38 7.85
CA ASP A 135 42.86 -13.89 6.79
C ASP A 135 42.07 -13.80 5.46
N PRO A 136 41.83 -12.61 4.89
CA PRO A 136 41.10 -12.45 3.64
C PRO A 136 41.83 -13.05 2.43
N SER A 137 43.13 -13.35 2.53
CA SER A 137 43.90 -13.98 1.44
C SER A 137 43.86 -15.51 1.47
N ASP A 138 43.39 -16.11 2.57
CA ASP A 138 43.32 -17.56 2.74
C ASP A 138 41.87 -18.02 2.94
N THR A 139 41.28 -18.56 1.87
CA THR A 139 39.91 -19.10 1.86
C THR A 139 39.65 -20.21 2.87
N SER A 140 40.70 -20.90 3.36
CA SER A 140 40.55 -21.96 4.37
C SER A 140 40.18 -21.42 5.74
N THR A 141 40.39 -20.12 5.98
CA THR A 141 40.04 -19.45 7.24
C THR A 141 38.57 -19.07 7.35
N PHE A 142 37.79 -19.24 6.28
CA PHE A 142 36.37 -18.88 6.24
C PHE A 142 35.53 -19.81 7.11
N ILE A 143 34.75 -19.22 8.02
CA ILE A 143 33.78 -19.93 8.86
C ILE A 143 32.38 -19.39 8.55
N THR A 144 31.45 -20.30 8.28
CA THR A 144 30.05 -19.95 7.97
C THR A 144 29.31 -19.50 9.23
N MET A 145 28.61 -18.38 9.14
CA MET A 145 27.77 -17.82 10.20
C MET A 145 26.28 -17.93 9.86
N GLY A 146 25.92 -17.84 8.57
CA GLY A 146 24.56 -18.03 8.10
C GLY A 146 24.50 -18.50 6.65
N ASN A 147 23.46 -19.25 6.33
CA ASN A 147 23.10 -19.64 4.97
C ASN A 147 21.71 -19.06 4.66
N VAL A 148 21.59 -18.34 3.56
CA VAL A 148 20.38 -17.64 3.17
C VAL A 148 19.95 -18.13 1.80
N LEU A 149 18.71 -18.63 1.69
CA LEU A 149 18.12 -19.00 0.43
C LEU A 149 16.80 -18.24 0.26
N PRO A 150 16.78 -17.14 -0.51
CA PRO A 150 15.55 -16.44 -0.84
C PRO A 150 14.56 -17.36 -1.57
N PRO A 151 13.25 -17.24 -1.28
CA PRO A 151 12.23 -18.06 -1.92
C PRO A 151 11.91 -17.61 -3.36
N ASP A 152 12.25 -16.37 -3.70
CA ASP A 152 11.96 -15.72 -4.98
C ASP A 152 13.05 -14.68 -5.31
N GLY A 153 12.93 -14.06 -6.48
CA GLY A 153 13.84 -13.00 -6.93
C GLY A 153 13.52 -11.60 -6.42
N LEU A 154 12.67 -11.47 -5.38
CA LEU A 154 12.37 -10.17 -4.79
C LEU A 154 13.46 -9.76 -3.79
N ASP A 155 13.77 -8.47 -3.75
CA ASP A 155 14.63 -7.87 -2.73
C ASP A 155 14.00 -8.10 -1.35
N ARG A 156 14.73 -8.80 -0.48
CA ARG A 156 14.31 -9.09 0.90
C ARG A 156 15.48 -8.81 1.84
N ILE A 157 15.18 -8.30 3.03
CA ILE A 157 16.20 -8.10 4.07
C ILE A 157 16.39 -9.40 4.83
N TYR A 158 17.66 -9.73 5.08
CA TYR A 158 18.08 -10.87 5.90
C TYR A 158 19.03 -10.40 7.00
N ASP A 159 18.92 -11.07 8.14
CA ASP A 159 19.78 -10.86 9.31
C ASP A 159 20.65 -12.09 9.54
N VAL A 160 21.95 -11.89 9.81
CA VAL A 160 22.86 -12.95 10.25
C VAL A 160 23.58 -12.51 11.53
N SER A 161 23.52 -13.36 12.56
CA SER A 161 24.27 -13.15 13.81
C SER A 161 25.68 -13.68 13.68
N PHE A 162 26.64 -12.94 14.23
CA PHE A 162 28.02 -13.39 14.34
C PHE A 162 28.39 -13.89 15.75
N ALA A 163 27.42 -14.16 16.64
CA ALA A 163 27.66 -14.59 18.01
C ALA A 163 28.65 -15.75 18.17
N ALA A 164 28.71 -16.64 17.17
CA ALA A 164 29.61 -17.79 17.13
C ALA A 164 31.00 -17.50 16.50
N ALA A 165 31.28 -16.24 16.14
CA ALA A 165 32.54 -15.86 15.48
C ALA A 165 33.74 -16.04 16.43
N PRO A 166 34.81 -16.73 16.01
CA PRO A 166 35.98 -16.90 16.86
C PRO A 166 36.71 -15.58 17.14
N ALA A 167 37.37 -15.51 18.30
CA ALA A 167 38.14 -14.34 18.72
C ALA A 167 39.34 -14.02 17.81
N THR A 168 39.73 -14.91 16.90
CA THR A 168 40.78 -14.69 15.89
C THR A 168 40.28 -14.04 14.61
N HIS A 169 38.96 -14.05 14.37
CA HIS A 169 38.36 -13.59 13.12
C HIS A 169 37.99 -12.11 13.21
N ARG A 170 38.36 -11.34 12.19
CA ARG A 170 38.18 -9.87 12.15
C ARG A 170 37.66 -9.36 10.81
N TYR A 171 37.23 -10.25 9.93
CA TYR A 171 36.67 -9.92 8.63
C TYR A 171 35.31 -10.58 8.48
N ILE A 172 34.35 -9.87 7.91
CA ILE A 172 33.07 -10.43 7.48
C ILE A 172 33.16 -10.71 5.99
N ALA A 173 32.57 -11.81 5.55
CA ALA A 173 32.68 -12.27 4.17
C ALA A 173 31.34 -12.79 3.64
N PHE A 174 31.10 -12.49 2.37
CA PHE A 174 29.98 -12.99 1.58
C PHE A 174 30.51 -13.97 0.54
N ARG A 175 29.87 -15.14 0.42
CA ARG A 175 30.32 -16.21 -0.46
C ARG A 175 29.14 -16.84 -1.21
N LEU A 176 29.34 -17.08 -2.50
CA LEU A 176 28.46 -17.91 -3.32
C LEU A 176 29.19 -19.16 -3.78
N LYS A 177 28.73 -20.35 -3.38
CA LYS A 177 29.19 -21.61 -3.98
C LYS A 177 28.28 -21.97 -5.16
N PRO A 178 28.81 -22.37 -6.33
CA PRO A 178 27.98 -22.81 -7.45
C PRO A 178 27.20 -24.07 -7.09
N ASN A 179 25.97 -24.17 -7.59
CA ASN A 179 25.22 -25.41 -7.54
C ASN A 179 25.77 -26.43 -8.56
N THR A 180 25.55 -27.72 -8.30
CA THR A 180 26.09 -28.84 -9.09
C THR A 180 25.58 -28.89 -10.53
N THR A 181 24.48 -28.19 -10.84
CA THR A 181 23.89 -28.09 -12.17
C THR A 181 23.44 -26.64 -12.42
N GLY A 182 23.97 -25.98 -13.45
CA GLY A 182 23.53 -24.64 -13.87
C GLY A 182 24.41 -23.47 -13.43
N SER A 183 23.87 -22.26 -13.63
CA SER A 183 24.42 -21.00 -13.14
C SER A 183 23.89 -20.71 -11.74
N SER A 184 24.52 -19.79 -11.01
CA SER A 184 24.03 -19.30 -9.72
C SER A 184 24.28 -17.80 -9.63
N GLY A 185 23.38 -17.08 -8.98
CA GLY A 185 23.43 -15.63 -8.92
C GLY A 185 22.63 -15.01 -7.78
N TYR A 186 23.23 -13.98 -7.18
CA TYR A 186 22.64 -13.14 -6.14
C TYR A 186 23.02 -11.68 -6.35
N GLU A 187 22.16 -10.78 -5.91
CA GLU A 187 22.46 -9.35 -5.77
C GLU A 187 22.29 -8.96 -4.29
N VAL A 188 23.31 -8.33 -3.73
CA VAL A 188 23.36 -7.86 -2.33
C VAL A 188 23.37 -6.34 -2.33
N ASP A 189 22.61 -5.75 -1.41
CA ASP A 189 22.49 -4.31 -1.25
C ASP A 189 22.22 -3.94 0.22
N ASP A 190 22.25 -2.64 0.54
CA ASP A 190 21.91 -2.07 1.86
C ASP A 190 22.55 -2.81 3.05
N VAL A 191 23.87 -3.06 2.97
CA VAL A 191 24.60 -3.76 4.04
C VAL A 191 24.72 -2.86 5.27
N ASP A 192 24.22 -3.33 6.40
CA ASP A 192 24.27 -2.65 7.70
C ASP A 192 24.81 -3.61 8.77
N ILE A 193 26.05 -3.38 9.19
CA ILE A 193 26.71 -4.14 10.26
C ILE A 193 26.58 -3.35 11.55
N HIS A 194 25.95 -3.95 12.56
CA HIS A 194 25.54 -3.28 13.79
C HIS A 194 25.84 -4.15 15.02
N VAL A 195 25.68 -3.58 16.22
CA VAL A 195 25.78 -4.35 17.47
C VAL A 195 24.70 -5.41 17.49
N LEU A 196 25.07 -6.65 17.82
CA LEU A 196 24.14 -7.77 17.87
C LEU A 196 23.03 -7.47 18.88
N SER A 197 21.79 -7.50 18.39
CA SER A 197 20.61 -7.43 19.25
C SER A 197 20.33 -8.78 19.91
N SER A 198 19.83 -8.75 21.15
CA SER A 198 19.37 -9.95 21.87
C SER A 198 18.00 -10.44 21.38
N CYS A 199 17.27 -9.61 20.62
CA CYS A 199 15.99 -9.94 20.04
C CYS A 199 16.00 -9.76 18.51
N ALA A 200 15.25 -10.61 17.82
CA ALA A 200 15.08 -10.53 16.37
C ALA A 200 14.07 -9.44 16.01
N ARG A 201 14.19 -8.87 14.80
CA ARG A 201 13.23 -7.86 14.34
C ARG A 201 11.84 -8.46 14.09
N PRO A 202 10.76 -7.70 14.34
CA PRO A 202 9.42 -8.08 13.92
C PRO A 202 9.28 -8.24 12.40
N THR A 203 8.41 -9.15 11.97
CA THR A 203 8.12 -9.41 10.55
C THR A 203 6.61 -9.35 10.24
N ASN A 204 6.22 -9.44 8.97
CA ASN A 204 4.82 -9.56 8.54
C ASN A 204 3.90 -8.45 9.09
N ILE A 205 4.34 -7.19 8.97
CA ILE A 205 3.59 -6.01 9.44
C ILE A 205 2.37 -5.77 8.55
N LYS A 206 1.17 -5.86 9.12
CA LYS A 206 -0.11 -5.78 8.42
C LYS A 206 -1.04 -4.74 9.05
N ALA A 207 -1.61 -3.87 8.22
CA ALA A 207 -2.80 -3.10 8.58
C ALA A 207 -4.03 -4.01 8.42
N ILE A 208 -4.79 -4.22 9.50
CA ILE A 208 -5.90 -5.19 9.54
C ILE A 208 -7.29 -4.53 9.64
N VAL A 209 -7.40 -3.39 10.35
CA VAL A 209 -8.64 -2.62 10.45
C VAL A 209 -8.29 -1.16 10.20
N LEU A 210 -8.95 -0.53 9.24
CA LEU A 210 -8.71 0.86 8.88
C LEU A 210 -9.99 1.68 9.03
N THR A 211 -9.88 2.82 9.70
CA THR A 211 -10.87 3.90 9.66
C THR A 211 -10.23 5.11 9.01
N SER A 212 -11.01 6.16 8.76
CA SER A 212 -10.51 7.41 8.20
C SER A 212 -9.41 8.06 9.06
N ASP A 213 -9.40 7.77 10.36
CA ASP A 213 -8.55 8.42 11.35
C ASP A 213 -7.72 7.44 12.22
N SER A 214 -7.79 6.14 11.93
CA SER A 214 -7.07 5.13 12.69
C SER A 214 -6.71 3.90 11.87
N VAL A 215 -5.69 3.19 12.33
CA VAL A 215 -5.31 1.87 11.81
C VAL A 215 -5.02 0.94 12.97
N THR A 216 -5.54 -0.27 12.91
CA THR A 216 -5.08 -1.38 13.75
C THR A 216 -4.03 -2.15 12.95
N VAL A 217 -2.83 -2.24 13.51
CA VAL A 217 -1.68 -2.91 12.92
C VAL A 217 -1.32 -4.14 13.73
N SER A 218 -0.89 -5.19 13.03
CA SER A 218 -0.42 -6.44 13.60
C SER A 218 0.93 -6.80 13.01
N TRP A 219 1.72 -7.57 13.75
CA TRP A 219 3.00 -8.10 13.30
C TRP A 219 3.27 -9.48 13.88
N THR A 220 4.24 -10.18 13.31
CA THR A 220 4.81 -11.39 13.91
C THR A 220 6.02 -10.98 14.75
N ALA A 221 6.03 -11.35 16.03
CA ALA A 221 7.16 -11.14 16.93
C ALA A 221 8.42 -11.86 16.40
N GLY A 222 9.59 -11.25 16.60
CA GLY A 222 10.87 -11.81 16.19
C GLY A 222 11.37 -12.92 17.13
N GLY A 223 10.98 -12.88 18.40
CA GLY A 223 11.31 -13.85 19.42
C GLY A 223 10.33 -13.81 20.59
N SER A 224 10.86 -13.76 21.81
CA SER A 224 10.06 -13.71 23.06
C SER A 224 9.88 -12.30 23.61
N GLU A 225 10.15 -11.26 22.81
CA GLU A 225 9.94 -9.88 23.24
C GLU A 225 8.46 -9.61 23.54
N THR A 226 8.22 -8.66 24.45
CA THR A 226 6.86 -8.27 24.85
C THR A 226 6.62 -6.76 24.69
N LEU A 227 7.61 -6.02 24.19
CA LEU A 227 7.57 -4.59 24.00
C LEU A 227 8.11 -4.24 22.62
N TRP A 228 7.51 -3.23 21.98
CA TRP A 228 7.89 -2.78 20.64
C TRP A 228 7.88 -1.25 20.54
N THR A 229 8.73 -0.72 19.65
CA THR A 229 8.61 0.66 19.18
C THR A 229 8.01 0.64 17.77
N ILE A 230 6.92 1.37 17.57
CA ILE A 230 6.30 1.59 16.27
C ILE A 230 6.71 2.97 15.77
N GLN A 231 7.15 3.04 14.52
CA GLN A 231 7.31 4.29 13.80
C GLN A 231 6.37 4.34 12.61
N TYR A 232 5.67 5.46 12.46
CA TYR A 232 4.81 5.71 11.30
C TYR A 232 4.92 7.15 10.82
N ARG A 233 4.62 7.38 9.53
CA ARG A 233 4.60 8.72 8.93
C ARG A 233 3.74 8.73 7.67
N PRO A 234 3.18 9.89 7.27
CA PRO A 234 2.67 10.05 5.91
C PRO A 234 3.79 9.73 4.89
N ASP A 235 3.46 9.10 3.77
CA ASP A 235 4.43 8.71 2.72
C ASP A 235 5.15 9.93 2.11
N THR A 236 4.57 11.12 2.28
CA THR A 236 5.13 12.42 1.86
C THR A 236 6.04 13.08 2.92
N SER A 237 6.12 12.54 4.13
CA SER A 237 6.92 13.07 5.24
C SER A 237 8.27 12.35 5.33
N THR A 238 9.31 13.08 5.73
CA THR A 238 10.61 12.50 6.10
C THR A 238 10.69 12.17 7.60
N GLU A 239 9.97 12.90 8.43
CA GLU A 239 9.98 12.71 9.89
C GLU A 239 9.07 11.56 10.30
N TRP A 240 9.57 10.73 11.23
CA TRP A 240 8.83 9.60 11.82
C TRP A 240 8.17 10.02 13.13
N ILE A 241 6.90 9.67 13.29
CA ILE A 241 6.22 9.71 14.59
C ILE A 241 6.57 8.41 15.31
N VAL A 242 7.01 8.51 16.56
CA VAL A 242 7.48 7.38 17.37
C VAL A 242 6.47 7.06 18.48
N LEU A 243 6.04 5.81 18.54
CA LEU A 243 5.25 5.25 19.63
C LEU A 243 6.08 4.17 20.28
N ASP A 244 6.45 4.36 21.54
CA ASP A 244 7.43 3.52 22.23
C ASP A 244 6.81 2.68 23.34
N SER A 245 7.51 1.62 23.76
CA SER A 245 7.08 0.73 24.85
C SER A 245 5.67 0.14 24.66
N ILE A 246 5.29 -0.16 23.41
CA ILE A 246 4.00 -0.76 23.08
C ILE A 246 4.01 -2.22 23.53
N SER A 247 3.08 -2.60 24.40
CA SER A 247 2.98 -3.95 24.99
C SER A 247 1.87 -4.84 24.39
N THR A 248 1.20 -4.35 23.34
CA THR A 248 0.06 -5.04 22.72
C THR A 248 0.30 -5.21 21.21
N ASN A 249 -0.11 -6.37 20.71
CA ASN A 249 -0.09 -6.71 19.30
C ASN A 249 -1.33 -7.59 19.02
N PRO A 250 -2.33 -7.11 18.28
CA PRO A 250 -2.33 -5.88 17.47
C PRO A 250 -2.38 -4.58 18.29
N TYR A 251 -2.00 -3.46 17.67
CA TYR A 251 -2.04 -2.11 18.24
C TYR A 251 -2.81 -1.13 17.34
N THR A 252 -3.60 -0.23 17.93
CA THR A 252 -4.38 0.77 17.20
C THR A 252 -3.73 2.16 17.28
N ILE A 253 -3.29 2.67 16.14
CA ILE A 253 -2.82 4.05 15.96
C ILE A 253 -4.02 4.94 15.61
N LYS A 254 -4.23 6.02 16.35
CA LYS A 254 -5.35 6.98 16.16
C LYS A 254 -4.84 8.35 15.71
N GLY A 255 -5.75 9.23 15.29
CA GLY A 255 -5.44 10.61 14.90
C GLY A 255 -4.75 10.72 13.54
N LEU A 256 -4.99 9.76 12.66
CA LEU A 256 -4.52 9.80 11.28
C LEU A 256 -5.40 10.73 10.43
N SER A 257 -4.85 11.21 9.32
CA SER A 257 -5.60 11.94 8.31
C SER A 257 -6.23 10.97 7.33
N ALA A 258 -7.48 11.23 6.93
CA ALA A 258 -8.18 10.43 5.93
C ALA A 258 -7.51 10.51 4.55
N THR A 259 -7.76 9.52 3.68
CA THR A 259 -7.24 9.48 2.30
C THR A 259 -5.72 9.66 2.16
N THR A 260 -4.97 9.30 3.21
CA THR A 260 -3.54 9.55 3.32
C THR A 260 -2.78 8.23 3.30
N LYS A 261 -1.75 8.14 2.46
CA LYS A 261 -0.84 6.99 2.44
C LYS A 261 0.16 7.13 3.59
N TYR A 262 0.33 6.06 4.36
CA TYR A 262 1.27 5.99 5.47
C TYR A 262 2.29 4.89 5.26
N GLN A 263 3.49 5.12 5.78
CA GLN A 263 4.53 4.13 5.99
C GLN A 263 4.55 3.77 7.48
N ILE A 264 4.78 2.49 7.78
CA ILE A 264 4.94 1.98 9.15
C ILE A 264 6.07 0.96 9.21
N ARG A 265 6.83 0.99 10.31
CA ARG A 265 7.85 -0.01 10.67
C ARG A 265 7.86 -0.23 12.17
N VAL A 266 8.23 -1.43 12.60
CA VAL A 266 8.18 -1.85 14.00
C VAL A 266 9.52 -2.47 14.38
N LYS A 267 10.08 -2.11 15.54
CA LYS A 267 11.22 -2.82 16.14
C LYS A 267 10.84 -3.41 17.49
N ALA A 268 11.53 -4.47 17.88
CA ALA A 268 11.42 -5.10 19.18
C ALA A 268 12.27 -4.35 20.20
N LEU A 269 11.72 -4.13 21.38
CA LEU A 269 12.49 -3.78 22.58
C LEU A 269 12.81 -5.08 23.29
N CYS A 270 14.09 -5.39 23.42
CA CYS A 270 14.47 -6.67 23.98
C CYS A 270 14.19 -6.69 25.49
N SER A 271 13.97 -7.88 26.04
CA SER A 271 13.63 -8.06 27.47
C SER A 271 14.75 -7.63 28.42
N ASP A 272 16.00 -7.62 27.94
CA ASP A 272 17.11 -6.94 28.57
C ASP A 272 17.06 -5.44 28.21
N SER A 273 16.92 -4.59 29.22
CA SER A 273 16.58 -3.17 29.10
C SER A 273 17.63 -2.28 28.38
N SER A 274 18.61 -2.86 27.72
CA SER A 274 19.71 -2.14 27.04
C SER A 274 19.87 -2.50 25.56
N SER A 275 19.01 -3.35 24.99
CA SER A 275 19.10 -3.77 23.59
C SER A 275 17.75 -3.68 22.87
N GLU A 276 17.82 -3.42 21.56
CA GLU A 276 16.67 -3.28 20.68
C GLU A 276 16.99 -3.94 19.35
N SER A 277 15.97 -4.43 18.64
CA SER A 277 16.17 -4.89 17.27
C SER A 277 16.30 -3.71 16.32
N THR A 278 16.81 -3.97 15.13
CA THR A 278 16.58 -3.14 13.94
C THR A 278 15.09 -3.09 13.58
N PHE A 279 14.66 -2.06 12.84
CA PHE A 279 13.26 -1.92 12.40
C PHE A 279 12.87 -2.94 11.33
N SER A 280 11.65 -3.44 11.36
CA SER A 280 11.06 -4.23 10.28
C SER A 280 11.16 -3.53 8.91
N LEU A 281 10.88 -4.29 7.85
CA LEU A 281 10.54 -3.70 6.55
C LEU A 281 9.41 -2.68 6.68
N ILE A 282 9.47 -1.64 5.85
CA ILE A 282 8.41 -0.63 5.77
C ILE A 282 7.18 -1.28 5.13
N SER A 283 6.08 -1.30 5.87
CA SER A 283 4.75 -1.62 5.36
C SER A 283 4.01 -0.32 5.02
N LYS A 284 3.11 -0.38 4.04
CA LYS A 284 2.33 0.78 3.57
C LYS A 284 0.84 0.50 3.65
N PHE A 285 0.07 1.52 4.01
CA PHE A 285 -1.39 1.47 4.01
C PHE A 285 -1.99 2.83 3.60
N LEU A 286 -3.28 2.83 3.23
CA LEU A 286 -4.03 4.03 2.87
C LEU A 286 -5.25 4.14 3.79
N THR A 287 -5.37 5.23 4.52
CA THR A 287 -6.57 5.49 5.32
C THR A 287 -7.78 5.73 4.41
N PRO A 288 -8.95 5.11 4.70
CA PRO A 288 -10.21 5.39 4.01
C PRO A 288 -10.66 6.85 4.08
N CYS A 289 -11.73 7.17 3.36
CA CYS A 289 -12.42 8.46 3.45
C CYS A 289 -13.20 8.58 4.76
N VAL A 290 -13.34 9.82 5.25
CA VAL A 290 -14.30 10.15 6.32
C VAL A 290 -15.71 9.87 5.81
N ALA A 291 -16.57 9.33 6.67
CA ALA A 291 -17.97 9.15 6.35
C ALA A 291 -18.68 10.50 6.26
N GLU A 292 -19.42 10.73 5.18
CA GLU A 292 -20.31 11.89 5.03
C GLU A 292 -21.46 11.78 6.04
N ILE A 293 -21.91 12.91 6.58
CA ILE A 293 -23.06 13.00 7.49
C ILE A 293 -24.32 13.44 6.74
N LEU A 294 -25.50 13.23 7.34
CA LEU A 294 -26.77 13.61 6.71
C LEU A 294 -27.09 15.10 6.92
N PRO A 295 -27.78 15.75 5.96
CA PRO A 295 -28.09 15.23 4.63
C PRO A 295 -26.83 15.19 3.74
N PHE A 296 -26.63 14.06 3.06
CA PHE A 296 -25.63 13.92 2.00
C PHE A 296 -26.30 14.23 0.67
N TYR A 297 -25.71 15.09 -0.15
CA TYR A 297 -26.27 15.48 -1.45
C TYR A 297 -25.20 15.56 -2.53
N GLU A 298 -25.46 14.95 -3.68
CA GLU A 298 -24.63 15.05 -4.88
C GLU A 298 -25.48 15.23 -6.13
N ASN A 299 -25.16 16.28 -6.89
CA ASN A 299 -25.82 16.62 -8.15
C ASN A 299 -24.83 16.88 -9.30
N PHE A 300 -23.57 16.44 -9.13
CA PHE A 300 -22.46 16.50 -10.08
C PHE A 300 -22.21 17.86 -10.78
N THR A 301 -22.79 18.94 -10.28
CA THR A 301 -22.79 20.25 -10.95
C THR A 301 -21.41 20.89 -10.90
N GLY A 302 -20.93 21.43 -12.02
CA GLY A 302 -19.62 22.09 -12.11
C GLY A 302 -18.43 21.12 -12.17
N LEU A 303 -18.66 19.84 -12.49
CA LEU A 303 -17.61 18.88 -12.78
C LEU A 303 -17.19 18.90 -14.26
N SER A 304 -16.22 18.05 -14.59
CA SER A 304 -15.81 17.73 -15.95
C SER A 304 -15.44 16.26 -16.01
N ASP A 305 -15.31 15.69 -17.22
CA ASP A 305 -14.92 14.29 -17.43
C ASP A 305 -13.62 13.87 -16.73
N ARG A 306 -12.73 14.82 -16.41
CA ARG A 306 -11.47 14.56 -15.70
C ARG A 306 -11.60 14.64 -14.18
N LYS A 307 -12.65 15.29 -13.69
CA LYS A 307 -12.96 15.49 -12.27
C LYS A 307 -14.18 14.67 -11.83
N PHE A 308 -14.68 13.78 -12.69
CA PHE A 308 -15.75 12.86 -12.36
C PHE A 308 -15.18 11.49 -11.99
N PRO A 309 -15.65 10.91 -10.87
CA PRO A 309 -16.54 11.51 -9.87
C PRO A 309 -15.84 12.56 -8.98
N ARG A 310 -16.60 13.37 -8.22
CA ARG A 310 -16.18 14.66 -7.61
C ARG A 310 -14.90 14.62 -6.76
N ASN A 311 -14.59 13.48 -6.15
CA ASN A 311 -13.39 13.29 -5.34
C ASN A 311 -12.94 11.83 -5.37
N LYS A 312 -11.88 11.51 -4.62
CA LYS A 312 -11.31 10.15 -4.54
C LYS A 312 -12.15 9.17 -3.69
N CYS A 313 -13.22 9.63 -3.06
CA CYS A 313 -14.07 8.82 -2.18
C CYS A 313 -15.22 8.16 -2.93
N TRP A 314 -15.64 8.76 -4.04
CA TRP A 314 -16.40 8.08 -5.06
C TRP A 314 -15.51 7.08 -5.80
N SER A 315 -16.08 5.96 -6.24
CA SER A 315 -15.36 4.95 -7.04
C SER A 315 -16.18 4.52 -8.25
N ILE A 316 -15.51 4.37 -9.39
CA ILE A 316 -16.05 3.67 -10.55
C ILE A 316 -15.35 2.32 -10.60
N CYS A 317 -16.15 1.25 -10.57
CA CYS A 317 -15.65 -0.11 -10.50
C CYS A 317 -16.30 -0.98 -11.58
N TYR A 318 -15.72 -2.16 -11.76
CA TYR A 318 -16.28 -3.25 -12.55
C TYR A 318 -16.44 -4.49 -11.67
N MET A 319 -17.56 -5.17 -11.80
CA MET A 319 -17.75 -6.53 -11.29
C MET A 319 -19.03 -7.12 -11.88
N ASP A 320 -19.00 -8.40 -12.20
CA ASP A 320 -20.23 -9.15 -12.49
C ASP A 320 -21.13 -9.20 -11.25
N ILE A 321 -22.43 -8.95 -11.40
CA ILE A 321 -23.33 -8.80 -10.26
C ILE A 321 -23.44 -10.08 -9.42
N ASP A 322 -23.40 -11.26 -10.05
CA ASP A 322 -23.52 -12.53 -9.35
C ASP A 322 -22.23 -12.84 -8.57
N LEU A 323 -21.06 -12.46 -9.12
CA LEU A 323 -19.79 -12.53 -8.39
C LEU A 323 -19.76 -11.55 -7.22
N ALA A 324 -20.25 -10.32 -7.40
CA ALA A 324 -20.33 -9.35 -6.31
C ALA A 324 -21.21 -9.88 -5.16
N PHE A 325 -22.38 -10.45 -5.49
CA PHE A 325 -23.27 -11.10 -4.52
C PHE A 325 -22.68 -12.35 -3.88
N ALA A 326 -21.74 -13.04 -4.55
CA ALA A 326 -20.97 -14.13 -3.96
C ALA A 326 -19.81 -13.66 -3.05
N GLY A 327 -19.65 -12.35 -2.83
CA GLY A 327 -18.68 -11.77 -1.90
C GLY A 327 -17.34 -11.40 -2.54
N TYR A 328 -17.21 -11.44 -3.86
CA TYR A 328 -16.01 -10.98 -4.55
C TYR A 328 -15.91 -9.45 -4.48
N SER A 329 -14.72 -8.94 -4.15
CA SER A 329 -14.47 -7.50 -4.05
C SER A 329 -14.47 -6.83 -5.43
N LEU A 330 -15.08 -5.65 -5.52
CA LEU A 330 -15.11 -4.85 -6.75
C LEU A 330 -13.69 -4.53 -7.24
N SER A 331 -13.47 -4.59 -8.56
CA SER A 331 -12.18 -4.18 -9.14
C SER A 331 -12.21 -2.72 -9.58
N ASN A 332 -11.20 -1.94 -9.20
CA ASN A 332 -10.94 -0.60 -9.73
C ASN A 332 -10.12 -0.70 -11.03
N ASN A 333 -10.69 -1.32 -12.04
CA ASN A 333 -10.21 -1.28 -13.42
C ASN A 333 -10.90 -0.10 -14.10
N ASN A 334 -10.12 0.75 -14.76
CA ASN A 334 -10.60 1.97 -15.43
C ASN A 334 -11.52 1.72 -16.65
N THR A 335 -12.33 0.66 -16.65
CA THR A 335 -13.51 0.55 -17.52
C THR A 335 -14.45 1.65 -17.09
N ARG A 336 -14.37 2.78 -17.82
CA ARG A 336 -15.18 3.97 -17.55
C ARG A 336 -16.63 3.67 -17.92
N ASP A 337 -17.33 2.77 -17.26
CA ASP A 337 -18.73 2.46 -17.59
C ASP A 337 -19.66 3.61 -17.16
N TRP A 338 -19.21 4.44 -16.21
CA TRP A 338 -19.84 5.69 -15.81
C TRP A 338 -18.99 6.90 -16.24
N TRP A 339 -19.66 7.94 -16.74
CA TRP A 339 -19.07 9.18 -17.21
C TRP A 339 -19.82 10.40 -16.66
N TYR A 340 -19.17 11.55 -16.72
CA TYR A 340 -19.85 12.82 -16.61
C TYR A 340 -20.58 13.16 -17.92
N SER A 341 -21.68 13.88 -17.80
CA SER A 341 -22.41 14.45 -18.93
C SER A 341 -23.09 15.73 -18.51
N ASP A 342 -22.97 16.80 -19.30
CA ASP A 342 -23.68 18.07 -19.11
C ASP A 342 -24.56 18.45 -20.32
N ASN A 343 -24.73 17.52 -21.26
CA ASN A 343 -25.62 17.70 -22.40
C ASN A 343 -27.09 17.86 -21.98
N ALA A 344 -27.93 18.32 -22.91
CA ALA A 344 -29.35 18.54 -22.66
C ALA A 344 -30.23 17.27 -22.78
N TYR A 345 -29.63 16.07 -22.78
CA TYR A 345 -30.38 14.81 -22.90
C TYR A 345 -30.86 14.34 -21.52
N GLY A 346 -31.98 13.61 -21.51
CA GLY A 346 -32.58 13.09 -20.28
C GLY A 346 -33.17 14.20 -19.40
N MET A 347 -32.95 14.10 -18.08
CA MET A 347 -33.41 15.03 -17.05
C MET A 347 -32.93 16.49 -17.16
N ASN A 348 -32.06 16.84 -18.12
CA ASN A 348 -31.57 18.20 -18.43
C ASN A 348 -31.26 19.08 -17.19
N SER A 349 -30.67 18.49 -16.16
CA SER A 349 -30.34 19.12 -14.88
C SER A 349 -28.97 19.83 -14.86
N GLY A 350 -28.29 19.87 -16.01
CA GLY A 350 -26.87 20.23 -16.08
C GLY A 350 -25.97 19.01 -15.95
N GLY A 351 -24.95 19.09 -15.10
CA GLY A 351 -23.95 18.05 -14.90
C GLY A 351 -24.53 16.84 -14.16
N LYS A 352 -24.38 15.64 -14.72
CA LYS A 352 -24.97 14.38 -14.22
C LYS A 352 -24.06 13.20 -14.52
N ALA A 353 -24.28 12.07 -13.83
CA ALA A 353 -23.65 10.81 -14.17
C ALA A 353 -24.39 10.16 -15.36
N ARG A 354 -23.65 9.59 -16.30
CA ARG A 354 -24.16 8.90 -17.50
C ARG A 354 -23.50 7.53 -17.62
N THR A 355 -24.25 6.54 -18.05
CA THR A 355 -23.72 5.26 -18.56
C THR A 355 -24.42 4.87 -19.85
N SER A 356 -23.75 4.09 -20.69
CA SER A 356 -24.29 3.54 -21.93
C SER A 356 -24.48 2.04 -21.73
N ILE A 357 -25.73 1.60 -21.76
CA ILE A 357 -26.13 0.21 -21.61
C ILE A 357 -26.31 -0.36 -23.02
N TRP A 358 -25.30 -1.14 -23.45
CA TRP A 358 -25.21 -1.74 -24.78
C TRP A 358 -24.16 -2.86 -24.81
N GLY A 359 -24.37 -3.89 -25.62
CA GLY A 359 -23.38 -4.94 -25.83
C GLY A 359 -23.56 -6.09 -24.85
N TYR A 360 -22.48 -6.80 -24.54
CA TYR A 360 -22.51 -7.96 -23.63
C TYR A 360 -21.57 -7.84 -22.43
N ASN A 361 -20.93 -6.67 -22.26
CA ASN A 361 -19.82 -6.47 -21.33
C ASN A 361 -20.00 -5.27 -20.38
N VAL A 362 -21.19 -4.68 -20.30
CA VAL A 362 -21.43 -3.56 -19.37
C VAL A 362 -21.64 -4.16 -17.99
N ARG A 363 -20.79 -3.79 -17.02
CA ARG A 363 -20.83 -4.27 -15.62
C ARG A 363 -20.37 -3.14 -14.70
N GLY A 364 -20.96 -1.97 -14.88
CA GLY A 364 -20.46 -0.71 -14.37
C GLY A 364 -21.01 -0.34 -13.00
N TRP A 365 -20.14 -0.06 -12.03
CA TRP A 365 -20.51 0.39 -10.70
C TRP A 365 -20.11 1.86 -10.51
N LEU A 366 -21.03 2.68 -10.00
CA LEU A 366 -20.74 3.99 -9.41
C LEU A 366 -21.03 3.92 -7.92
N VAL A 367 -19.98 4.00 -7.10
CA VAL A 367 -20.05 3.80 -5.64
C VAL A 367 -19.85 5.12 -4.92
N THR A 368 -20.75 5.44 -3.98
CA THR A 368 -20.67 6.65 -3.14
C THR A 368 -19.45 6.64 -2.21
N PRO A 369 -19.08 7.80 -1.65
CA PRO A 369 -18.33 7.86 -0.40
C PRO A 369 -19.02 7.06 0.72
N PRO A 370 -18.30 6.70 1.79
CA PRO A 370 -18.95 6.20 3.00
C PRO A 370 -19.92 7.27 3.55
N ILE A 371 -21.11 6.86 3.97
CA ILE A 371 -22.16 7.73 4.51
C ILE A 371 -22.57 7.18 5.86
N LEU A 372 -22.54 8.00 6.91
CA LEU A 372 -23.05 7.65 8.23
C LEU A 372 -24.56 7.85 8.27
N LEU A 373 -25.31 6.77 8.41
CA LEU A 373 -26.77 6.84 8.49
C LEU A 373 -27.26 7.21 9.90
N GLU A 374 -28.36 7.96 9.93
CA GLU A 374 -29.17 8.18 11.12
C GLU A 374 -30.44 7.30 11.08
N ARG A 375 -31.23 7.29 12.15
CA ARG A 375 -32.50 6.54 12.17
C ARG A 375 -33.46 7.11 11.12
N ASN A 376 -34.26 6.23 10.50
CA ASN A 376 -35.27 6.60 9.50
C ASN A 376 -34.67 7.38 8.32
N SER A 377 -33.53 6.91 7.81
CA SER A 377 -32.88 7.46 6.62
C SER A 377 -33.53 6.96 5.34
N PHE A 378 -33.48 7.78 4.29
CA PHE A 378 -33.93 7.47 2.93
C PHE A 378 -32.86 7.88 1.93
N LEU A 379 -32.81 7.17 0.80
CA LEU A 379 -32.08 7.57 -0.40
C LEU A 379 -33.10 8.07 -1.42
N ASP A 380 -32.96 9.32 -1.85
CA ASP A 380 -33.66 9.90 -2.97
C ASP A 380 -32.69 10.10 -4.15
N PHE A 381 -33.15 9.87 -5.37
CA PHE A 381 -32.34 10.11 -6.57
C PHE A 381 -33.23 10.20 -7.81
N ASP A 382 -32.70 10.87 -8.84
CA ASP A 382 -33.38 11.01 -10.12
C ASP A 382 -32.67 10.18 -11.19
N VAL A 383 -33.46 9.52 -12.04
CA VAL A 383 -32.98 8.75 -13.21
C VAL A 383 -33.74 9.14 -14.48
N SER A 384 -33.05 9.10 -15.62
CA SER A 384 -33.67 9.24 -16.94
C SER A 384 -33.00 8.29 -17.93
N PHE A 385 -33.75 7.79 -18.92
CA PHE A 385 -33.27 6.77 -19.85
C PHE A 385 -33.60 7.14 -21.30
N THR A 386 -32.56 7.35 -22.10
CA THR A 386 -32.68 7.82 -23.49
C THR A 386 -32.08 6.82 -24.48
N SER A 387 -32.42 6.98 -25.76
CA SER A 387 -31.64 6.34 -26.82
C SER A 387 -30.22 6.92 -26.84
N TYR A 388 -29.24 6.13 -27.29
CA TYR A 388 -27.83 6.51 -27.32
C TYR A 388 -27.60 7.90 -27.91
N ARG A 389 -26.97 8.78 -27.12
CA ARG A 389 -26.62 10.17 -27.51
C ARG A 389 -27.79 10.92 -28.16
N SER A 390 -28.99 10.75 -27.63
CA SER A 390 -30.22 11.34 -28.16
C SER A 390 -31.13 11.80 -27.02
N PRO A 391 -31.95 12.86 -27.21
CA PRO A 391 -32.98 13.24 -26.22
C PRO A 391 -34.20 12.31 -26.25
N ASN A 392 -34.29 11.42 -27.23
CA ASN A 392 -35.44 10.53 -27.42
C ASN A 392 -35.48 9.42 -26.37
N ARG A 393 -36.68 8.91 -26.07
CA ARG A 393 -36.86 7.77 -25.18
C ARG A 393 -36.00 6.57 -25.60
N ALA A 394 -35.49 5.83 -24.62
CA ALA A 394 -34.76 4.60 -24.84
C ALA A 394 -35.58 3.57 -25.65
N THR A 395 -34.92 2.83 -26.53
CA THR A 395 -35.52 1.91 -27.51
C THR A 395 -34.97 0.48 -27.35
N GLY A 396 -35.62 -0.49 -27.98
CA GLY A 396 -35.27 -1.92 -27.90
C GLY A 396 -36.00 -2.66 -26.78
N THR A 397 -35.89 -4.00 -26.80
CA THR A 397 -36.52 -4.90 -25.80
C THR A 397 -35.81 -4.83 -24.45
N ARG A 398 -34.47 -4.68 -24.46
CA ARG A 398 -33.63 -4.50 -23.27
C ARG A 398 -33.87 -5.59 -22.21
N ALA A 399 -34.11 -6.82 -22.65
CA ALA A 399 -34.62 -7.88 -21.78
C ALA A 399 -33.65 -8.21 -20.64
N ASP A 400 -32.35 -8.18 -20.92
CA ASP A 400 -31.27 -8.50 -19.99
C ASP A 400 -30.59 -7.27 -19.37
N ASP A 401 -30.92 -6.07 -19.84
CA ASP A 401 -30.37 -4.85 -19.28
C ASP A 401 -30.93 -4.63 -17.88
N LYS A 402 -30.07 -4.24 -16.93
CA LYS A 402 -30.51 -3.88 -15.57
C LYS A 402 -29.88 -2.61 -15.09
N PHE A 403 -30.62 -1.92 -14.23
CA PHE A 403 -30.14 -0.87 -13.34
C PHE A 403 -30.42 -1.31 -11.91
N ILE A 404 -29.43 -1.24 -11.03
CA ILE A 404 -29.54 -1.75 -9.67
C ILE A 404 -28.97 -0.74 -8.69
N VAL A 405 -29.70 -0.45 -7.62
CA VAL A 405 -29.19 0.30 -6.47
C VAL A 405 -28.95 -0.65 -5.33
N ILE A 406 -27.73 -0.65 -4.76
CA ILE A 406 -27.31 -1.65 -3.78
C ILE A 406 -26.73 -0.92 -2.58
N VAL A 407 -27.10 -1.34 -1.37
CA VAL A 407 -26.53 -0.80 -0.12
C VAL A 407 -25.58 -1.82 0.49
N SER A 408 -24.35 -1.40 0.74
CA SER A 408 -23.36 -2.13 1.54
C SER A 408 -23.40 -1.64 2.98
N ASP A 409 -23.77 -2.52 3.91
CA ASP A 409 -23.91 -2.25 5.35
C ASP A 409 -22.60 -2.41 6.14
N ASN A 410 -21.48 -2.66 5.44
CA ASN A 410 -20.15 -2.83 6.03
C ASN A 410 -19.10 -1.92 5.35
N GLY A 411 -19.53 -0.74 4.90
CA GLY A 411 -18.63 0.27 4.33
C GLY A 411 -18.06 -0.09 2.95
N GLY A 412 -18.67 -1.01 2.21
CA GLY A 412 -18.27 -1.44 0.87
C GLY A 412 -17.43 -2.72 0.81
N ALA A 413 -17.31 -3.47 1.91
CA ALA A 413 -16.56 -4.72 1.93
C ALA A 413 -17.29 -5.86 1.20
N THR A 414 -18.62 -5.94 1.33
CA THR A 414 -19.48 -6.85 0.57
C THR A 414 -20.73 -6.16 0.04
N TRP A 415 -21.33 -6.75 -1.00
CA TRP A 415 -22.56 -6.29 -1.64
C TRP A 415 -23.50 -7.49 -1.74
N GLU A 416 -24.71 -7.40 -1.22
CA GLU A 416 -25.61 -8.56 -1.08
C GLU A 416 -26.93 -8.36 -1.82
N ARG A 417 -27.46 -9.43 -2.41
CA ARG A 417 -28.72 -9.40 -3.18
C ARG A 417 -29.91 -8.88 -2.36
N LYS A 418 -29.97 -9.18 -1.06
CA LYS A 418 -31.05 -8.75 -0.15
C LYS A 418 -31.09 -7.22 0.09
N ASN A 419 -30.00 -6.54 -0.28
CA ASN A 419 -29.83 -5.09 -0.14
C ASN A 419 -29.91 -4.37 -1.50
N ALA A 420 -30.29 -5.08 -2.55
CA ALA A 420 -30.41 -4.55 -3.91
C ALA A 420 -31.88 -4.22 -4.23
N THR A 421 -32.08 -3.07 -4.89
CA THR A 421 -33.31 -2.69 -5.57
C THR A 421 -33.04 -2.73 -7.08
N ILE A 422 -33.79 -3.54 -7.82
CA ILE A 422 -33.47 -3.93 -9.20
C ILE A 422 -34.54 -3.39 -10.17
N TRP A 423 -34.10 -2.69 -11.21
CA TRP A 423 -34.89 -2.38 -12.40
C TRP A 423 -34.47 -3.32 -13.53
N SER A 424 -35.38 -4.18 -14.02
CA SER A 424 -35.12 -5.10 -15.12
C SER A 424 -36.35 -5.34 -15.99
N ASN A 425 -36.17 -5.98 -17.16
CA ASN A 425 -37.28 -6.37 -18.04
C ASN A 425 -37.50 -7.89 -18.10
N ASP A 426 -36.67 -8.68 -17.42
CA ASP A 426 -36.71 -10.15 -17.36
C ASP A 426 -37.57 -10.70 -16.21
N SER A 427 -38.37 -9.85 -15.56
CA SER A 427 -39.17 -10.18 -14.37
C SER A 427 -38.36 -10.55 -13.11
N THR A 428 -37.05 -10.30 -13.09
CA THR A 428 -36.20 -10.52 -11.90
C THR A 428 -36.06 -9.29 -11.00
N GLY A 429 -36.59 -8.14 -11.43
CA GLY A 429 -36.49 -6.85 -10.75
C GLY A 429 -37.73 -6.46 -9.95
N ASP A 430 -37.53 -5.54 -9.00
CA ASP A 430 -38.59 -4.88 -8.22
C ASP A 430 -39.36 -3.86 -9.07
N TYR A 431 -38.71 -3.31 -10.09
CA TYR A 431 -39.26 -2.34 -11.03
C TYR A 431 -38.98 -2.74 -12.48
N VAL A 432 -39.79 -2.24 -13.40
CA VAL A 432 -39.61 -2.46 -14.84
C VAL A 432 -38.65 -1.40 -15.38
N LEU A 433 -37.51 -1.81 -15.95
CA LEU A 433 -36.51 -0.87 -16.50
C LEU A 433 -37.09 0.02 -17.61
N ASN A 434 -37.97 -0.54 -18.45
CA ASN A 434 -38.57 0.19 -19.56
C ASN A 434 -39.57 1.29 -19.16
N ASP A 435 -39.99 1.33 -17.89
CA ASP A 435 -40.87 2.37 -17.37
C ASP A 435 -40.12 3.67 -17.06
N ILE A 436 -38.78 3.62 -16.96
CA ILE A 436 -37.96 4.83 -16.85
C ILE A 436 -38.09 5.63 -18.15
N THR A 437 -38.59 6.86 -18.02
CA THR A 437 -38.79 7.77 -19.15
C THR A 437 -37.51 8.54 -19.50
N ASN A 438 -37.50 9.26 -20.62
CA ASN A 438 -36.45 10.24 -20.94
C ASN A 438 -36.58 11.57 -20.19
N GLY A 439 -37.59 11.72 -19.32
CA GLY A 439 -37.72 12.84 -18.39
C GLY A 439 -37.14 12.51 -17.00
N VAL A 440 -37.47 13.33 -16.00
CA VAL A 440 -37.09 13.08 -14.61
C VAL A 440 -37.98 11.97 -14.04
N ASN A 441 -37.38 10.90 -13.53
CA ASN A 441 -38.06 9.86 -12.78
C ASN A 441 -37.44 9.83 -11.38
N HIS A 442 -38.21 10.21 -10.38
CA HIS A 442 -37.77 10.30 -8.99
C HIS A 442 -38.02 8.97 -8.28
N PHE A 443 -37.00 8.47 -7.60
CA PHE A 443 -37.09 7.24 -6.81
C PHE A 443 -36.60 7.47 -5.38
N GLN A 444 -37.29 6.80 -4.44
CA GLN A 444 -36.93 6.79 -3.04
C GLN A 444 -36.74 5.34 -2.58
N ILE A 445 -35.66 5.09 -1.82
CA ILE A 445 -35.37 3.80 -1.19
C ILE A 445 -35.30 4.00 0.31
N ASP A 446 -36.10 3.23 1.05
CA ASP A 446 -36.05 3.20 2.52
C ASP A 446 -34.73 2.56 3.00
N LEU A 447 -33.97 3.31 3.81
CA LEU A 447 -32.73 2.87 4.43
C LEU A 447 -32.90 2.54 5.92
N SER A 448 -34.14 2.56 6.46
CA SER A 448 -34.44 2.34 7.87
C SER A 448 -33.91 1.01 8.43
N LYS A 449 -33.73 0.00 7.58
CA LYS A 449 -33.17 -1.31 7.95
C LYS A 449 -31.64 -1.33 8.10
N TYR A 450 -30.94 -0.27 7.70
CA TYR A 450 -29.49 -0.14 7.81
C TYR A 450 -29.10 0.80 8.96
N SER A 451 -27.87 0.67 9.45
CA SER A 451 -27.34 1.56 10.48
C SER A 451 -25.82 1.67 10.36
N GLY A 452 -25.23 2.70 10.98
CA GLY A 452 -23.79 2.93 10.92
C GLY A 452 -23.33 3.46 9.57
N VAL A 453 -22.08 3.15 9.21
CA VAL A 453 -21.47 3.64 7.97
C VAL A 453 -21.78 2.68 6.82
N VAL A 454 -22.48 3.18 5.80
CA VAL A 454 -22.83 2.44 4.60
C VAL A 454 -22.11 2.99 3.37
N LYS A 455 -22.13 2.22 2.28
CA LYS A 455 -21.93 2.74 0.92
C LYS A 455 -23.10 2.35 0.05
N ILE A 456 -23.41 3.19 -0.92
CA ILE A 456 -24.47 2.94 -1.90
C ILE A 456 -23.81 2.82 -3.28
N ALA A 457 -24.24 1.85 -4.07
CA ALA A 457 -23.76 1.65 -5.43
C ALA A 457 -24.92 1.73 -6.42
N PHE A 458 -24.64 2.40 -7.55
CA PHE A 458 -25.49 2.42 -8.73
C PHE A 458 -24.82 1.56 -9.80
N TYR A 459 -25.45 0.44 -10.10
CA TYR A 459 -24.94 -0.58 -10.99
C TYR A 459 -25.76 -0.63 -12.28
N VAL A 460 -25.09 -0.88 -13.39
CA VAL A 460 -25.74 -1.21 -14.66
C VAL A 460 -25.12 -2.43 -15.32
N GLU A 461 -25.95 -3.19 -16.02
CA GLU A 461 -25.49 -4.29 -16.85
C GLU A 461 -26.19 -4.42 -18.18
N SER A 462 -25.46 -5.02 -19.13
CA SER A 462 -25.95 -5.50 -20.42
C SER A 462 -25.14 -6.74 -20.80
N THR A 463 -25.83 -7.82 -21.14
CA THR A 463 -25.26 -9.16 -21.41
C THR A 463 -25.52 -9.64 -22.84
N VAL A 464 -26.34 -8.94 -23.61
CA VAL A 464 -26.74 -9.30 -24.97
C VAL A 464 -26.56 -8.11 -25.94
N ALA A 465 -25.82 -8.34 -27.02
CA ALA A 465 -25.36 -7.26 -27.89
C ALA A 465 -26.44 -6.51 -28.71
N ASP A 466 -27.55 -7.18 -29.03
CA ASP A 466 -28.55 -6.71 -30.01
C ASP A 466 -29.93 -6.44 -29.39
N ASN A 467 -29.98 -5.80 -28.22
CA ASN A 467 -31.22 -5.55 -27.47
C ASN A 467 -31.57 -4.04 -27.28
N GLY A 468 -30.67 -3.13 -27.70
CA GLY A 468 -30.81 -1.67 -27.57
C GLY A 468 -29.45 -1.01 -27.27
N ASN A 469 -29.27 0.26 -27.66
CA ASN A 469 -28.14 1.07 -27.21
C ASN A 469 -28.71 2.34 -26.59
N ASN A 470 -28.62 2.43 -25.26
CA ASN A 470 -29.35 3.42 -24.49
C ASN A 470 -28.47 4.05 -23.42
N ASP A 471 -28.72 5.32 -23.13
CA ASP A 471 -28.00 6.07 -22.11
C ASP A 471 -28.87 6.26 -20.87
N LEU A 472 -28.38 5.78 -19.73
CA LEU A 472 -28.98 6.02 -18.42
C LEU A 472 -28.24 7.18 -17.75
N TYR A 473 -29.01 8.12 -17.22
CA TYR A 473 -28.49 9.26 -16.48
C TYR A 473 -28.97 9.23 -15.05
N LEU A 474 -28.09 9.58 -14.11
CA LEU A 474 -28.31 9.61 -12.68
C LEU A 474 -27.88 10.98 -12.13
N ASP A 475 -28.73 11.57 -11.30
CA ASP A 475 -28.46 12.86 -10.66
C ASP A 475 -29.25 13.05 -9.36
N ASN A 476 -29.04 14.18 -8.68
CA ASN A 476 -29.77 14.59 -7.47
C ASN A 476 -29.82 13.51 -6.39
N ILE A 477 -28.68 12.87 -6.13
CA ILE A 477 -28.55 11.81 -5.13
C ILE A 477 -28.56 12.46 -3.75
N GLU A 478 -29.60 12.21 -2.96
CA GLU A 478 -29.75 12.70 -1.60
C GLU A 478 -29.91 11.52 -0.64
N VAL A 479 -29.12 11.51 0.45
CA VAL A 479 -29.42 10.66 1.60
C VAL A 479 -29.79 11.59 2.76
N LYS A 480 -30.98 11.39 3.31
CA LYS A 480 -31.52 12.23 4.38
C LYS A 480 -32.25 11.42 5.44
N SER A 481 -32.23 11.91 6.66
CA SER A 481 -33.10 11.45 7.74
C SER A 481 -34.37 12.27 7.77
N ILE A 482 -35.53 11.64 7.90
CA ILE A 482 -36.73 12.38 8.28
C ILE A 482 -36.65 12.62 9.80
N VAL A 483 -36.51 13.90 10.18
CA VAL A 483 -36.78 14.31 11.56
C VAL A 483 -38.29 14.22 11.73
N ASN A 484 -38.76 13.21 12.47
CA ASN A 484 -40.18 13.06 12.78
C ASN A 484 -40.63 14.25 13.64
N ASP A 485 -41.25 15.26 13.04
CA ASP A 485 -41.99 16.30 13.77
C ASP A 485 -43.40 15.77 14.06
N PRO A 486 -43.76 15.50 15.32
CA PRO A 486 -45.11 15.08 15.66
C PRO A 486 -46.11 16.23 15.42
N PRO A 487 -47.33 15.94 14.95
CA PRO A 487 -48.36 16.96 14.84
C PRO A 487 -48.63 17.58 16.22
N THR A 488 -48.85 18.90 16.25
CA THR A 488 -49.21 19.59 17.49
C THR A 488 -50.69 19.92 17.49
N VAL A 489 -51.35 19.67 18.62
CA VAL A 489 -52.79 19.95 18.80
C VAL A 489 -52.96 21.01 19.87
N VAL A 490 -53.66 22.09 19.52
CA VAL A 490 -54.09 23.12 20.46
C VAL A 490 -55.60 23.06 20.60
N THR A 491 -56.08 22.80 21.82
CA THR A 491 -57.51 22.86 22.13
C THR A 491 -57.96 24.32 22.16
N LEU A 492 -59.06 24.64 21.48
CA LEU A 492 -59.68 25.96 21.48
C LEU A 492 -60.89 25.97 22.44
N PRO A 493 -61.32 27.14 22.93
CA PRO A 493 -62.51 27.24 23.78
C PRO A 493 -63.72 26.57 23.14
N ALA A 494 -64.47 25.79 23.92
CA ALA A 494 -65.72 25.19 23.48
C ALA A 494 -66.81 26.26 23.33
N ASP A 495 -67.75 26.05 22.41
CA ASP A 495 -68.95 26.87 22.28
C ASP A 495 -70.22 26.00 22.34
N SER A 496 -71.38 26.64 22.19
CA SER A 496 -72.68 25.96 22.12
C SER A 496 -72.95 25.03 23.33
N ILE A 497 -72.54 25.49 24.52
CA ILE A 497 -72.66 24.72 25.77
C ILE A 497 -74.11 24.71 26.25
N ALA A 498 -74.74 23.53 26.28
CA ALA A 498 -76.06 23.26 26.83
C ALA A 498 -75.98 22.28 28.00
N HIS A 499 -77.15 21.86 28.54
CA HIS A 499 -77.22 21.01 29.73
C HIS A 499 -76.45 19.67 29.59
N ASN A 500 -76.34 19.14 28.37
CA ASN A 500 -75.69 17.85 28.06
C ASN A 500 -74.90 17.84 26.74
N THR A 501 -74.66 19.00 26.11
CA THR A 501 -73.89 19.10 24.85
C THR A 501 -72.93 20.28 24.89
N ALA A 502 -71.80 20.16 24.21
CA ALA A 502 -70.89 21.26 23.91
C ALA A 502 -70.18 20.96 22.58
N THR A 503 -69.84 21.99 21.82
CA THR A 503 -69.03 21.86 20.61
C THR A 503 -67.57 22.11 20.97
N LEU A 504 -66.71 21.11 20.71
CA LEU A 504 -65.27 21.20 20.97
C LEU A 504 -64.53 21.61 19.70
N HIS A 505 -63.58 22.52 19.85
CA HIS A 505 -62.75 23.02 18.75
C HIS A 505 -61.29 22.65 18.98
N LYS A 506 -60.59 22.30 17.91
CA LYS A 506 -59.14 22.08 17.92
C LYS A 506 -58.49 22.77 16.74
N LYS A 507 -57.26 23.26 16.95
CA LYS A 507 -56.35 23.63 15.88
C LYS A 507 -55.24 22.57 15.84
N VAL A 508 -55.13 21.90 14.70
CA VAL A 508 -54.04 20.97 14.43
C VAL A 508 -53.00 21.69 13.58
N THR A 509 -51.74 21.63 13.99
CA THR A 509 -50.61 21.87 13.11
C THR A 509 -50.12 20.51 12.65
N GLU A 510 -50.21 20.24 11.35
CA GLU A 510 -49.73 18.99 10.78
C GLU A 510 -48.22 18.85 11.01
N GLY A 511 -47.81 17.63 11.39
CA GLY A 511 -46.41 17.23 11.47
C GLY A 511 -46.04 16.38 10.25
N SER A 512 -44.96 15.62 10.37
CA SER A 512 -44.43 14.73 9.32
C SER A 512 -45.13 13.36 9.22
N TYR A 513 -46.10 13.07 10.10
CA TYR A 513 -46.90 11.83 10.05
C TYR A 513 -48.07 11.95 9.07
N LEU A 514 -48.35 10.90 8.31
CA LEU A 514 -49.59 10.77 7.54
C LEU A 514 -50.79 10.66 8.50
N ILE A 515 -51.84 11.44 8.25
CA ILE A 515 -53.11 11.38 8.98
C ILE A 515 -54.05 10.48 8.16
N ASP A 516 -54.42 9.32 8.68
CA ASP A 516 -55.40 8.43 8.07
C ASP A 516 -56.83 8.73 8.56
N GLU A 517 -57.80 7.94 8.08
CA GLU A 517 -59.23 8.09 8.42
C GLU A 517 -59.51 7.80 9.91
N GLU A 518 -58.61 7.13 10.64
CA GLU A 518 -58.76 6.76 12.05
C GLU A 518 -58.14 7.79 13.02
N GLY A 519 -57.22 8.64 12.56
CA GLY A 519 -56.64 9.75 13.34
C GLY A 519 -55.16 9.55 13.72
N PHE A 520 -54.69 10.27 14.74
CA PHE A 520 -53.28 10.20 15.16
C PHE A 520 -52.96 8.83 15.78
N PHE A 521 -51.89 8.17 15.32
CA PHE A 521 -51.25 7.06 16.05
C PHE A 521 -50.51 7.55 17.31
#